data_AF-A0A8T5T5M1-F1
#
_entry.id   AF-A0A8T5T5M1-F1
#
_cell.length_a   1.000
_cell.length_b   1.000
_cell.length_c   1.000
_cell.angle_alpha   90.00
_cell.angle_beta   90.00
_cell.angle_gamma   90.00
#
_symmetry.space_group_name_H-M   'P 1'
#
loop_
_entity.id
_entity.type
_entity.pdbx_description
1 polymer ?
#
loop_
_entity_poly.entity_id
_entity_poly.type
_entity_poly.pdbx_seq_one_letter_code
_entity_poly.pdbx_strand_id
1 'polypeptide(L)'
;DFYRDYFSPFLKAYTEAIRTVFPKSIIFLTGPMESVMKGEVIELEIPPNSVHAAHWYDVATTGTKKAMLKANYNMITGSPVIGKNNVRQMFISQLENITDYSNSFFGGIPTLIEEFGLPFDLNNKEAYEKLKTEPKEAWNTHIEALNNYYNAMDANLLHALQWNYTPDNTNEWGDLWNLEDLSIYSLDQRVNPEDINSGGRAIKGFCRPHFVRCTGIPKKMDFQMEEGIFYFEFEGDASINGSTILYIPKIHFPNGYNIKVSEGEIQKDEKNQIVSIFIKENGIHTLKITKV
;
A
#
# COMPACT_ATOMS: atom_id res chain seq x y z
N ASP A 1 -8.05 -32.47 -3.35
CA ASP A 1 -7.77 -31.05 -3.55
C ASP A 1 -6.96 -30.55 -2.36
N PHE A 2 -5.82 -29.88 -2.58
CA PHE A 2 -4.93 -29.50 -1.47
C PHE A 2 -5.60 -28.52 -0.49
N TYR A 3 -6.32 -27.54 -1.01
CA TYR A 3 -6.92 -26.48 -0.21
C TYR A 3 -8.06 -27.02 0.65
N ARG A 4 -8.96 -27.79 0.05
CA ARG A 4 -10.07 -28.43 0.77
C ARG A 4 -9.61 -29.52 1.74
N ASP A 5 -8.73 -30.43 1.29
CA ASP A 5 -8.45 -31.66 2.05
C ASP A 5 -7.34 -31.48 3.10
N TYR A 6 -6.50 -30.43 2.99
CA TYR A 6 -5.37 -30.21 3.91
C TYR A 6 -5.30 -28.80 4.48
N PHE A 7 -5.36 -27.76 3.64
CA PHE A 7 -5.16 -26.38 4.10
C PHE A 7 -6.30 -25.89 5.00
N SER A 8 -7.57 -26.12 4.63
CA SER A 8 -8.72 -25.74 5.46
C SER A 8 -8.75 -26.48 6.81
N PRO A 9 -8.56 -27.82 6.89
CA PRO A 9 -8.43 -28.51 8.16
C PRO A 9 -7.30 -27.97 9.04
N PHE A 10 -6.13 -27.67 8.45
CA PHE A 10 -5.02 -27.04 9.17
C PHE A 10 -5.40 -25.67 9.71
N LEU A 11 -5.97 -24.80 8.87
CA LEU A 11 -6.34 -23.43 9.25
C LEU A 11 -7.33 -23.43 10.42
N LYS A 12 -8.30 -24.35 10.40
CA LYS A 12 -9.25 -24.56 11.49
C LYS A 12 -8.55 -24.98 12.78
N ALA A 13 -7.76 -26.04 12.75
CA ALA A 13 -7.06 -26.55 13.93
C ALA A 13 -6.08 -25.52 14.51
N TYR A 14 -5.34 -24.82 13.65
CA TYR A 14 -4.46 -23.71 14.04
C TYR A 14 -5.24 -22.60 14.74
N THR A 15 -6.36 -22.18 14.16
CA THR A 15 -7.18 -21.10 14.72
C THR A 15 -7.79 -21.47 16.07
N GLU A 16 -8.32 -22.69 16.20
CA GLU A 16 -8.85 -23.21 17.46
C GLU A 16 -7.77 -23.25 18.54
N ALA A 17 -6.57 -23.76 18.21
CA ALA A 17 -5.44 -23.82 19.12
C ALA A 17 -5.01 -22.42 19.61
N ILE A 18 -4.81 -21.46 18.69
CA ILE A 18 -4.45 -20.08 19.04
C ILE A 18 -5.52 -19.45 19.93
N ARG A 19 -6.80 -19.68 19.64
CA ARG A 19 -7.92 -19.09 20.39
C ARG A 19 -8.13 -19.68 21.78
N THR A 20 -7.51 -20.81 22.12
CA THR A 20 -7.46 -21.27 23.51
C THR A 20 -6.66 -20.32 24.42
N VAL A 21 -5.68 -19.60 23.86
CA VAL A 21 -4.82 -18.66 24.59
C VAL A 21 -5.17 -17.20 24.27
N PHE A 22 -5.52 -16.89 23.01
CA PHE A 22 -5.90 -15.56 22.56
C PHE A 22 -7.26 -15.58 21.83
N PRO A 23 -8.38 -15.60 22.57
CA PRO A 23 -9.71 -15.89 22.01
C PRO A 23 -10.20 -14.95 20.90
N LYS A 24 -9.72 -13.69 20.89
CA LYS A 24 -10.12 -12.66 19.92
C LYS A 24 -9.07 -12.42 18.84
N SER A 25 -8.13 -13.35 18.65
CA SER A 25 -7.11 -13.23 17.62
C SER A 25 -7.73 -13.06 16.22
N ILE A 26 -7.17 -12.12 15.48
CA ILE A 26 -7.41 -11.96 14.04
C ILE A 26 -6.45 -12.91 13.34
N ILE A 27 -6.98 -13.75 12.45
CA ILE A 27 -6.17 -14.70 11.69
C ILE A 27 -5.90 -14.12 10.31
N PHE A 28 -4.64 -13.83 10.01
CA PHE A 28 -4.18 -13.43 8.69
C PHE A 28 -3.89 -14.70 7.90
N LEU A 29 -4.50 -14.84 6.73
CA LEU A 29 -4.28 -15.99 5.86
C LEU A 29 -3.93 -15.56 4.44
N THR A 30 -2.89 -16.18 3.91
CA THR A 30 -2.53 -16.05 2.50
C THR A 30 -3.28 -17.14 1.73
N GLY A 31 -4.09 -16.70 0.77
CA GLY A 31 -4.76 -17.60 -0.15
C GLY A 31 -3.82 -18.14 -1.23
N PRO A 32 -4.34 -18.98 -2.13
CA PRO A 32 -3.65 -19.45 -3.33
C PRO A 32 -3.41 -18.31 -4.33
N MET A 33 -2.38 -17.50 -4.09
CA MET A 33 -2.07 -16.26 -4.84
C MET A 33 -2.26 -16.38 -6.37
N GLU A 34 -1.70 -17.42 -6.98
CA GLU A 34 -1.79 -17.62 -8.43
C GLU A 34 -3.25 -17.85 -8.90
N SER A 35 -3.98 -18.72 -8.22
CA SER A 35 -5.38 -19.01 -8.53
C SER A 35 -6.30 -17.82 -8.25
N VAL A 36 -6.05 -17.06 -7.18
CA VAL A 36 -6.75 -15.81 -6.86
C VAL A 36 -6.59 -14.81 -7.98
N MET A 37 -5.34 -14.58 -8.41
CA MET A 37 -5.05 -13.65 -9.50
C MET A 37 -5.71 -14.09 -10.82
N LYS A 38 -5.83 -15.41 -11.08
CA LYS A 38 -6.54 -15.96 -12.25
C LYS A 38 -8.07 -15.95 -12.15
N GLY A 39 -8.63 -15.58 -11.00
CA GLY A 39 -10.08 -15.63 -10.76
C GLY A 39 -10.63 -17.04 -10.59
N GLU A 40 -9.79 -18.01 -10.23
CA GLU A 40 -10.21 -19.37 -9.95
C GLU A 40 -10.91 -19.44 -8.58
N VAL A 41 -12.07 -20.09 -8.52
CA VAL A 41 -12.81 -20.27 -7.26
C VAL A 41 -12.23 -21.48 -6.53
N ILE A 42 -11.67 -21.24 -5.35
CA ILE A 42 -11.12 -22.29 -4.48
C ILE A 42 -11.97 -22.37 -3.22
N GLU A 43 -12.46 -23.57 -2.94
CA GLU A 43 -13.25 -23.86 -1.75
C GLU A 43 -12.34 -23.85 -0.51
N LEU A 44 -12.50 -22.83 0.33
CA LEU A 44 -11.78 -22.66 1.58
C LEU A 44 -12.76 -22.46 2.75
N GLU A 45 -12.66 -23.27 3.79
CA GLU A 45 -13.31 -23.00 5.07
C GLU A 45 -12.49 -21.94 5.82
N ILE A 46 -12.99 -20.70 5.84
CA ILE A 46 -12.34 -19.57 6.52
C ILE A 46 -12.92 -19.40 7.92
N PRO A 47 -12.09 -19.45 8.98
CA PRO A 47 -12.55 -19.18 10.33
C PRO A 47 -13.10 -17.75 10.49
N PRO A 48 -14.09 -17.52 11.35
CA PRO A 48 -14.55 -16.16 11.68
C PRO A 48 -13.40 -15.29 12.18
N ASN A 49 -13.50 -13.96 12.03
CA ASN A 49 -12.47 -12.99 12.44
C ASN A 49 -11.11 -13.26 11.78
N SER A 50 -11.13 -13.37 10.45
CA SER A 50 -9.96 -13.56 9.61
C SER A 50 -9.81 -12.41 8.60
N VAL A 51 -8.60 -12.22 8.10
CA VAL A 51 -8.23 -11.22 7.09
C VAL A 51 -7.51 -11.93 5.95
N HIS A 52 -7.87 -11.63 4.71
CA HIS A 52 -7.10 -12.08 3.56
C HIS A 52 -5.82 -11.25 3.48
N ALA A 53 -4.69 -11.90 3.68
CA ALA A 53 -3.36 -11.32 3.66
C ALA A 53 -2.66 -11.68 2.34
N ALA A 54 -2.97 -10.89 1.31
CA ALA A 54 -2.50 -11.13 -0.05
C ALA A 54 -1.14 -10.47 -0.28
N HIS A 55 -0.39 -10.98 -1.25
CA HIS A 55 0.81 -10.32 -1.78
C HIS A 55 0.49 -9.71 -3.13
N TRP A 56 1.17 -8.65 -3.52
CA TRP A 56 1.05 -8.13 -4.88
C TRP A 56 2.36 -7.51 -5.32
N TYR A 57 2.83 -7.90 -6.51
CA TYR A 57 4.02 -7.33 -7.12
C TYR A 57 3.75 -7.01 -8.59
N ASP A 58 4.33 -5.92 -9.07
CA ASP A 58 4.57 -5.74 -10.50
C ASP A 58 5.66 -6.75 -10.92
N VAL A 59 5.21 -7.95 -11.31
CA VAL A 59 6.08 -9.08 -11.63
C VAL A 59 7.04 -8.75 -12.77
N ALA A 60 6.61 -7.96 -13.76
CA ALA A 60 7.48 -7.55 -14.86
C ALA A 60 8.60 -6.63 -14.39
N THR A 61 8.30 -5.63 -13.56
CA THR A 61 9.34 -4.75 -12.98
C THR A 61 10.27 -5.54 -12.07
N THR A 62 9.73 -6.41 -11.21
CA THR A 62 10.51 -7.21 -10.27
C THR A 62 11.44 -8.18 -11.00
N GLY A 63 10.93 -8.91 -12.00
CA GLY A 63 11.71 -9.89 -12.75
C GLY A 63 12.73 -9.27 -13.71
N THR A 64 12.43 -8.12 -14.32
CA THR A 64 13.36 -7.47 -15.26
C THR A 64 14.29 -6.45 -14.62
N LYS A 65 14.02 -6.05 -13.36
CA LYS A 65 14.67 -4.93 -12.66
C LYS A 65 14.67 -3.63 -13.48
N LYS A 66 13.57 -3.38 -14.21
CA LYS A 66 13.31 -2.15 -14.96
C LYS A 66 11.92 -1.66 -14.61
N ALA A 67 11.74 -0.35 -14.46
CA ALA A 67 10.42 0.20 -14.20
C ALA A 67 9.51 0.09 -15.44
N MET A 68 8.71 -0.98 -15.52
CA MET A 68 7.85 -1.34 -16.65
C MET A 68 6.54 -0.53 -16.67
N LEU A 69 6.61 0.79 -16.51
CA LEU A 69 5.43 1.65 -16.32
C LEU A 69 4.74 2.08 -17.62
N LYS A 70 5.37 1.85 -18.78
CA LYS A 70 4.83 2.23 -20.11
C LYS A 70 4.57 1.03 -21.02
N ALA A 71 5.25 -0.08 -20.77
CA ALA A 71 5.11 -1.33 -21.48
C ALA A 71 5.37 -2.42 -20.44
N ASN A 72 4.33 -3.13 -20.04
CA ASN A 72 4.35 -4.16 -19.02
C ASN A 72 3.81 -5.47 -19.60
N TYR A 73 3.78 -6.55 -18.80
CA TYR A 73 3.24 -7.84 -19.16
C TYR A 73 2.29 -8.32 -18.07
N ASN A 74 1.03 -8.54 -18.44
CA ASN A 74 0.04 -9.07 -17.52
C ASN A 74 0.20 -10.59 -17.42
N MET A 75 0.80 -11.06 -16.33
CA MET A 75 1.00 -12.50 -16.07
C MET A 75 -0.30 -13.29 -15.95
N ILE A 76 -1.41 -12.63 -15.58
CA ILE A 76 -2.72 -13.26 -15.43
C ILE A 76 -3.32 -13.60 -16.79
N THR A 77 -3.29 -12.63 -17.71
CA THR A 77 -3.87 -12.79 -19.06
C THR A 77 -2.84 -13.25 -20.09
N GLY A 78 -1.57 -13.38 -19.70
CA GLY A 78 -0.47 -13.77 -20.59
C GLY A 78 -0.19 -12.76 -21.72
N SER A 79 -0.52 -11.48 -21.54
CA SER A 79 -0.55 -10.49 -22.63
C SER A 79 0.27 -9.23 -22.34
N PRO A 80 0.94 -8.63 -23.34
CA PRO A 80 1.61 -7.34 -23.18
C PRO A 80 0.60 -6.21 -22.97
N VAL A 81 0.95 -5.24 -22.14
CA VAL A 81 0.15 -4.06 -21.84
C VAL A 81 0.96 -2.81 -22.17
N ILE A 82 0.50 -2.02 -23.14
CA ILE A 82 1.24 -0.86 -23.67
C ILE A 82 0.48 0.44 -23.35
N GLY A 83 1.21 1.45 -22.90
CA GLY A 83 0.71 2.77 -22.54
C GLY A 83 0.59 2.96 -21.02
N LYS A 84 1.03 4.12 -20.51
CA LYS A 84 1.01 4.42 -19.06
C LYS A 84 -0.35 4.18 -18.43
N ASN A 85 -1.42 4.66 -19.07
CA ASN A 85 -2.77 4.51 -18.55
C ASN A 85 -3.21 3.06 -18.52
N ASN A 86 -2.88 2.28 -19.55
CA ASN A 86 -3.24 0.86 -19.61
C ASN A 86 -2.49 0.05 -18.55
N VAL A 87 -1.21 0.36 -18.30
CA VAL A 87 -0.44 -0.27 -17.21
C VAL A 87 -1.02 0.10 -15.83
N ARG A 88 -1.40 1.37 -15.61
CA ARG A 88 -2.08 1.79 -14.38
C ARG A 88 -3.41 1.05 -14.18
N GLN A 89 -4.24 0.95 -15.22
CA GLN A 89 -5.51 0.22 -15.14
C GLN A 89 -5.28 -1.28 -14.87
N MET A 90 -4.26 -1.87 -15.47
CA MET A 90 -3.88 -3.25 -15.18
C MET A 90 -3.58 -3.45 -13.69
N PHE A 91 -2.78 -2.59 -13.06
CA PHE A 91 -2.49 -2.69 -11.62
C PHE A 91 -3.75 -2.54 -10.76
N ILE A 92 -4.65 -1.61 -11.11
CA ILE A 92 -5.92 -1.41 -10.42
C ILE A 92 -6.76 -2.68 -10.48
N SER A 93 -6.95 -3.25 -11.68
CA SER A 93 -7.78 -4.45 -11.87
C SER A 93 -7.16 -5.69 -11.21
N GLN A 94 -5.84 -5.80 -11.13
CA GLN A 94 -5.18 -6.89 -10.40
C GLN A 94 -5.51 -6.86 -8.90
N LEU A 95 -5.50 -5.68 -8.30
CA LEU A 95 -5.83 -5.49 -6.89
C LEU A 95 -7.35 -5.58 -6.63
N GLU A 96 -8.17 -5.18 -7.59
CA GLU A 96 -9.62 -5.36 -7.58
C GLU A 96 -9.96 -6.85 -7.53
N ASN A 97 -9.35 -7.68 -8.38
CA ASN A 97 -9.54 -9.14 -8.37
C ASN A 97 -9.20 -9.78 -7.01
N ILE A 98 -8.15 -9.29 -6.33
CA ILE A 98 -7.80 -9.76 -4.97
C ILE A 98 -8.91 -9.41 -3.98
N THR A 99 -9.47 -8.20 -4.09
CA THR A 99 -10.56 -7.72 -3.22
C THR A 99 -11.85 -8.48 -3.48
N ASP A 100 -12.19 -8.72 -4.74
CA ASP A 100 -13.36 -9.52 -5.15
C ASP A 100 -13.27 -10.95 -4.64
N TYR A 101 -12.08 -11.54 -4.70
CA TYR A 101 -11.84 -12.85 -4.10
C TYR A 101 -12.10 -12.84 -2.59
N SER A 102 -11.59 -11.85 -1.85
CA SER A 102 -11.88 -11.69 -0.42
C SER A 102 -13.36 -11.53 -0.12
N ASN A 103 -14.08 -10.80 -0.97
CA ASN A 103 -15.53 -10.57 -0.83
C ASN A 103 -16.36 -11.82 -1.11
N SER A 104 -15.83 -12.78 -1.88
CA SER A 104 -16.52 -14.04 -2.19
C SER A 104 -16.69 -14.97 -0.98
N PHE A 105 -15.92 -14.77 0.09
CA PHE A 105 -16.01 -15.59 1.30
C PHE A 105 -17.03 -15.07 2.30
N PHE A 106 -18.00 -15.90 2.71
CA PHE A 106 -18.85 -15.74 3.92
C PHE A 106 -19.22 -14.29 4.32
N GLY A 107 -19.76 -13.51 3.38
CA GLY A 107 -20.20 -12.13 3.63
C GLY A 107 -19.11 -11.05 3.51
N GLY A 108 -17.95 -11.43 3.01
CA GLY A 108 -16.77 -10.60 2.81
C GLY A 108 -15.84 -10.55 4.03
N ILE A 109 -14.54 -10.73 3.81
CA ILE A 109 -13.50 -10.50 4.82
C ILE A 109 -12.61 -9.32 4.44
N PRO A 110 -12.01 -8.60 5.41
CA PRO A 110 -11.07 -7.54 5.11
C PRO A 110 -9.87 -8.06 4.32
N THR A 111 -9.31 -7.20 3.48
CA THR A 111 -8.10 -7.48 2.70
C THR A 111 -6.98 -6.58 3.18
N LEU A 112 -5.80 -7.17 3.41
CA LEU A 112 -4.54 -6.49 3.61
C LEU A 112 -3.57 -6.96 2.52
N ILE A 113 -2.95 -6.03 1.82
CA ILE A 113 -1.77 -6.39 1.02
C ILE A 113 -0.58 -6.47 1.97
N GLU A 114 -0.28 -7.68 2.43
CA GLU A 114 0.79 -7.98 3.38
C GLU A 114 2.18 -7.74 2.80
N GLU A 115 2.32 -7.82 1.48
CA GLU A 115 3.61 -7.70 0.82
C GLU A 115 3.47 -7.09 -0.57
N PHE A 116 4.22 -6.01 -0.81
CA PHE A 116 4.45 -5.45 -2.14
C PHE A 116 5.72 -4.58 -2.13
N GLY A 117 6.27 -4.27 -3.29
CA GLY A 117 7.42 -3.37 -3.38
C GLY A 117 8.05 -3.35 -4.75
N LEU A 118 9.29 -2.86 -4.82
CA LEU A 118 10.14 -2.94 -6.02
C LEU A 118 11.62 -3.02 -5.63
N PRO A 119 12.45 -3.66 -6.46
CA PRO A 119 13.89 -3.68 -6.26
C PRO A 119 14.45 -2.26 -6.33
N PHE A 120 15.34 -1.88 -5.43
CA PHE A 120 16.05 -0.61 -5.43
C PHE A 120 17.28 -0.61 -6.34
N ASP A 121 17.67 -1.77 -6.87
CA ASP A 121 18.77 -1.96 -7.81
C ASP A 121 18.33 -1.87 -9.29
N LEU A 122 17.20 -1.18 -9.56
CA LEU A 122 16.68 -0.99 -10.92
C LEU A 122 17.74 -0.42 -11.88
N ASN A 123 17.60 -0.80 -13.14
CA ASN A 123 18.43 -0.31 -14.24
C ASN A 123 19.93 -0.49 -13.98
N ASN A 124 20.32 -1.64 -13.43
CA ASN A 124 21.70 -1.93 -13.02
C ASN A 124 22.23 -0.90 -11.99
N LYS A 125 21.45 -0.66 -10.91
CA LYS A 125 21.85 0.24 -9.81
C LYS A 125 22.05 1.70 -10.24
N GLU A 126 21.33 2.17 -11.27
CA GLU A 126 21.45 3.54 -11.81
C GLU A 126 21.30 4.62 -10.73
N ALA A 127 20.37 4.42 -9.80
CA ALA A 127 20.13 5.34 -8.69
C ALA A 127 21.36 5.55 -7.80
N TYR A 128 22.23 4.55 -7.66
CA TYR A 128 23.37 4.61 -6.73
C TYR A 128 24.49 5.46 -7.31
N GLU A 129 24.66 5.39 -8.64
CA GLU A 129 25.58 6.27 -9.36
C GLU A 129 25.06 7.71 -9.34
N LYS A 130 23.76 7.92 -9.60
CA LYS A 130 23.14 9.25 -9.49
C LYS A 130 23.23 9.84 -8.10
N LEU A 131 23.21 9.03 -7.04
CA LEU A 131 23.34 9.54 -5.68
C LEU A 131 24.64 10.34 -5.47
N LYS A 132 25.71 10.01 -6.21
CA LYS A 132 27.02 10.67 -6.11
C LYS A 132 27.02 12.08 -6.71
N THR A 133 26.19 12.34 -7.71
CA THR A 133 26.17 13.61 -8.47
C THR A 133 24.88 14.40 -8.27
N GLU A 134 23.74 13.72 -8.22
CA GLU A 134 22.38 14.26 -8.26
C GLU A 134 21.48 13.58 -7.21
N PRO A 135 21.82 13.66 -5.90
CA PRO A 135 21.15 12.90 -4.84
C PRO A 135 19.65 13.17 -4.71
N LYS A 136 19.17 14.34 -5.13
CA LYS A 136 17.74 14.70 -5.10
C LYS A 136 16.92 13.96 -6.16
N GLU A 137 17.56 13.49 -7.23
CA GLU A 137 16.90 12.90 -8.40
C GLU A 137 17.18 11.40 -8.56
N ALA A 138 18.16 10.88 -7.79
CA ALA A 138 18.57 9.48 -7.78
C ALA A 138 17.39 8.49 -7.73
N TRP A 139 16.37 8.80 -6.94
CA TRP A 139 15.23 7.92 -6.71
C TRP A 139 14.00 8.19 -7.59
N ASN A 140 14.06 9.09 -8.58
CA ASN A 140 12.88 9.48 -9.36
C ASN A 140 12.13 8.30 -10.01
N THR A 141 12.86 7.32 -10.55
CA THR A 141 12.25 6.10 -11.13
C THR A 141 11.49 5.27 -10.08
N HIS A 142 12.05 5.15 -8.87
CA HIS A 142 11.46 4.40 -7.77
C HIS A 142 10.24 5.13 -7.22
N ILE A 143 10.33 6.47 -7.10
CA ILE A 143 9.24 7.34 -6.70
C ILE A 143 8.08 7.25 -7.71
N GLU A 144 8.34 7.29 -9.02
CA GLU A 144 7.31 7.14 -10.06
C GLU A 144 6.63 5.76 -9.97
N ALA A 145 7.40 4.69 -9.81
CA ALA A 145 6.87 3.34 -9.71
C ALA A 145 6.02 3.14 -8.44
N LEU A 146 6.55 3.48 -7.26
CA LEU A 146 5.80 3.41 -5.99
C LEU A 146 4.53 4.27 -6.04
N ASN A 147 4.59 5.47 -6.62
CA ASN A 147 3.41 6.31 -6.81
C ASN A 147 2.33 5.62 -7.66
N ASN A 148 2.70 4.86 -8.70
CA ASN A 148 1.74 4.09 -9.49
C ASN A 148 1.15 2.92 -8.68
N TYR A 149 1.96 2.24 -7.87
CA TYR A 149 1.51 1.12 -7.03
C TYR A 149 0.56 1.59 -5.94
N TYR A 150 0.93 2.62 -5.18
CA TYR A 150 0.06 3.22 -4.17
C TYR A 150 -1.21 3.81 -4.76
N ASN A 151 -1.17 4.43 -5.95
CA ASN A 151 -2.39 4.89 -6.60
C ASN A 151 -3.34 3.73 -6.97
N ALA A 152 -2.80 2.53 -7.24
CA ALA A 152 -3.62 1.35 -7.47
C ALA A 152 -4.21 0.79 -6.16
N MET A 153 -3.47 0.88 -5.05
CA MET A 153 -3.98 0.58 -3.70
C MET A 153 -5.09 1.55 -3.29
N ASP A 154 -4.87 2.86 -3.45
CA ASP A 154 -5.81 3.92 -3.12
C ASP A 154 -7.12 3.78 -3.90
N ALA A 155 -7.03 3.42 -5.19
CA ALA A 155 -8.20 3.16 -6.04
C ALA A 155 -9.07 2.00 -5.55
N ASN A 156 -8.48 1.04 -4.85
CA ASN A 156 -9.16 -0.10 -4.24
C ASN A 156 -9.39 0.07 -2.72
N LEU A 157 -9.01 1.22 -2.13
CA LEU A 157 -9.07 1.49 -0.70
C LEU A 157 -8.36 0.44 0.16
N LEU A 158 -7.29 -0.15 -0.36
CA LEU A 158 -6.52 -1.20 0.30
C LEU A 158 -5.47 -0.62 1.24
N HIS A 159 -5.35 -1.23 2.42
CA HIS A 159 -4.15 -1.10 3.24
C HIS A 159 -3.06 -2.01 2.71
N ALA A 160 -1.80 -1.58 2.81
CA ALA A 160 -0.67 -2.32 2.29
C ALA A 160 0.57 -2.17 3.19
N LEU A 161 1.40 -3.22 3.22
CA LEU A 161 2.68 -3.27 3.92
C LEU A 161 3.79 -3.41 2.87
N GLN A 162 4.62 -2.38 2.73
CA GLN A 162 5.70 -2.39 1.75
C GLN A 162 6.88 -3.23 2.25
N TRP A 163 7.29 -4.21 1.45
CA TRP A 163 8.51 -4.97 1.64
C TRP A 163 9.70 -4.15 1.12
N ASN A 164 10.68 -3.79 1.95
CA ASN A 164 10.77 -4.01 3.40
C ASN A 164 11.52 -2.86 4.09
N TYR A 165 11.76 -2.99 5.40
CA TYR A 165 12.74 -2.18 6.13
C TYR A 165 13.79 -3.11 6.76
N THR A 166 15.02 -3.00 6.27
CA THR A 166 16.17 -3.81 6.68
C THR A 166 17.29 -2.84 7.05
N PRO A 167 17.59 -2.68 8.35
CA PRO A 167 18.58 -1.71 8.81
C PRO A 167 20.00 -2.06 8.36
N ASP A 168 20.28 -3.33 8.06
CA ASP A 168 21.59 -3.84 7.64
C ASP A 168 21.76 -3.85 6.11
N ASN A 169 20.81 -3.26 5.37
CA ASN A 169 20.89 -3.20 3.91
C ASN A 169 22.13 -2.41 3.44
N THR A 170 22.78 -2.91 2.39
CA THR A 170 23.91 -2.25 1.71
C THR A 170 23.67 -2.17 0.20
N ASN A 171 24.30 -1.22 -0.50
CA ASN A 171 24.23 -1.12 -1.96
C ASN A 171 24.93 -2.28 -2.67
N GLU A 172 25.85 -2.98 -1.99
CA GLU A 172 26.55 -4.13 -2.53
C GLU A 172 25.64 -5.36 -2.56
N TRP A 173 25.08 -5.72 -1.41
CA TRP A 173 24.39 -7.00 -1.18
C TRP A 173 22.87 -6.89 -1.04
N GLY A 174 22.31 -5.68 -1.10
CA GLY A 174 20.90 -5.42 -0.89
C GLY A 174 20.49 -5.70 0.55
N ASP A 175 19.35 -6.34 0.74
CA ASP A 175 18.75 -6.58 2.06
C ASP A 175 19.24 -7.86 2.74
N LEU A 176 20.31 -8.47 2.21
CA LEU A 176 20.96 -9.69 2.72
C LEU A 176 20.06 -10.94 2.69
N TRP A 177 18.95 -10.87 1.94
CA TRP A 177 18.02 -11.97 1.74
C TRP A 177 17.94 -12.31 0.24
N ASN A 178 18.35 -13.52 -0.15
CA ASN A 178 18.28 -14.00 -1.55
C ASN A 178 18.89 -13.07 -2.64
N LEU A 179 19.82 -12.17 -2.26
CA LEU A 179 20.35 -11.11 -3.13
C LEU A 179 19.27 -10.14 -3.66
N GLU A 180 18.16 -10.05 -2.93
CA GLU A 180 17.14 -9.03 -3.12
C GLU A 180 17.65 -7.68 -2.60
N ASP A 181 17.04 -6.61 -3.11
CA ASP A 181 17.31 -5.26 -2.63
C ASP A 181 16.00 -4.49 -2.58
N LEU A 182 15.08 -4.91 -1.71
CA LEU A 182 13.72 -4.34 -1.64
C LEU A 182 13.60 -3.27 -0.56
N SER A 183 14.66 -3.03 0.22
CA SER A 183 14.51 -2.24 1.43
C SER A 183 14.27 -0.74 1.16
N ILE A 184 13.40 -0.10 1.93
CA ILE A 184 13.22 1.37 1.86
C ILE A 184 14.38 2.13 2.52
N TYR A 185 15.37 1.41 3.07
CA TYR A 185 16.49 1.96 3.81
C TYR A 185 17.81 1.33 3.36
N SER A 186 18.91 2.07 3.49
CA SER A 186 20.27 1.56 3.36
C SER A 186 21.24 2.40 4.19
N LEU A 187 22.20 1.76 4.86
CA LEU A 187 23.25 2.45 5.60
C LEU A 187 24.11 3.33 4.68
N ASP A 188 24.32 2.89 3.44
CA ASP A 188 25.10 3.62 2.43
C ASP A 188 24.44 4.94 1.99
N GLN A 189 23.16 5.14 2.32
CA GLN A 189 22.44 6.39 2.05
C GLN A 189 22.35 7.30 3.27
N ARG A 190 22.84 6.86 4.44
CA ARG A 190 22.76 7.63 5.68
C ARG A 190 23.90 8.64 5.77
N VAL A 191 23.58 9.89 5.42
CA VAL A 191 24.51 11.02 5.45
C VAL A 191 24.45 11.84 6.75
N ASN A 192 23.31 11.82 7.46
CA ASN A 192 23.08 12.59 8.67
C ASN A 192 22.36 11.73 9.72
N PRO A 193 23.03 11.27 10.78
CA PRO A 193 22.42 10.46 11.85
C PRO A 193 21.27 11.15 12.60
N GLU A 194 21.22 12.49 12.61
CA GLU A 194 20.18 13.26 13.31
C GLU A 194 18.91 13.44 12.48
N ASP A 195 18.97 13.17 11.18
CA ASP A 195 17.79 13.17 10.31
C ASP A 195 17.20 11.76 10.24
N ILE A 196 15.98 11.60 10.77
CA ILE A 196 15.24 10.34 10.78
C ILE A 196 15.01 9.76 9.37
N ASN A 197 15.06 10.61 8.34
CA ASN A 197 14.91 10.22 6.94
C ASN A 197 16.24 9.88 6.27
N SER A 198 17.38 10.11 6.94
CA SER A 198 18.68 9.82 6.36
C SER A 198 18.91 8.32 6.23
N GLY A 199 19.28 7.87 5.04
CA GLY A 199 19.31 6.46 4.68
C GLY A 199 18.03 5.97 3.99
N GLY A 200 16.95 6.75 4.02
CA GLY A 200 15.71 6.41 3.34
C GLY A 200 15.85 6.52 1.82
N ARG A 201 15.25 5.56 1.12
CA ARG A 201 15.25 5.44 -0.34
C ARG A 201 13.85 5.70 -0.86
N ALA A 202 13.72 6.61 -1.82
CA ALA A 202 12.44 6.95 -2.45
C ALA A 202 11.29 7.34 -1.48
N ILE A 203 11.58 8.03 -0.36
CA ILE A 203 10.58 8.38 0.69
C ILE A 203 9.31 9.04 0.12
N LYS A 204 9.45 9.94 -0.86
CA LYS A 204 8.31 10.59 -1.54
C LYS A 204 7.37 9.61 -2.25
N GLY A 205 7.85 8.43 -2.62
CA GLY A 205 7.06 7.39 -3.28
C GLY A 205 6.06 6.72 -2.34
N PHE A 206 6.40 6.56 -1.07
CA PHE A 206 5.62 5.77 -0.10
C PHE A 206 5.07 6.56 1.10
N CYS A 207 5.70 7.66 1.51
CA CYS A 207 5.23 8.50 2.62
C CYS A 207 4.17 9.49 2.14
N ARG A 208 2.93 9.01 1.96
CA ARG A 208 1.82 9.70 1.28
C ARG A 208 0.69 10.09 2.24
N PRO A 209 -0.12 11.11 1.91
CA PRO A 209 -1.34 11.39 2.66
C PRO A 209 -2.35 10.25 2.52
N HIS A 210 -2.97 9.85 3.63
CA HIS A 210 -3.98 8.80 3.67
C HIS A 210 -4.86 8.93 4.92
N PHE A 211 -6.00 8.23 4.95
CA PHE A 211 -6.78 8.09 6.18
C PHE A 211 -6.15 7.03 7.09
N VAL A 212 -5.99 7.36 8.36
CA VAL A 212 -5.56 6.44 9.43
C VAL A 212 -6.79 5.80 10.08
N ARG A 213 -7.89 6.56 10.18
CA ARG A 213 -9.16 6.12 10.73
C ARG A 213 -10.29 6.87 10.02
N CYS A 214 -11.40 6.19 9.77
CA CYS A 214 -12.61 6.77 9.20
C CYS A 214 -13.80 6.52 10.13
N THR A 215 -14.57 7.55 10.47
CA THR A 215 -15.85 7.43 11.19
C THR A 215 -16.98 7.17 10.19
N GLY A 216 -16.92 6.01 9.53
CA GLY A 216 -17.82 5.64 8.44
C GLY A 216 -17.14 4.69 7.46
N ILE A 217 -17.67 4.61 6.25
CA ILE A 217 -17.16 3.71 5.19
C ILE A 217 -16.41 4.55 4.15
N PRO A 218 -15.08 4.35 3.98
CA PRO A 218 -14.34 4.97 2.88
C PRO A 218 -14.96 4.65 1.53
N LYS A 219 -15.08 5.66 0.66
CA LYS A 219 -15.65 5.51 -0.70
C LYS A 219 -14.65 5.80 -1.79
N LYS A 220 -13.73 6.74 -1.56
CA LYS A 220 -12.70 7.10 -2.53
C LYS A 220 -11.50 7.76 -1.87
N MET A 221 -10.31 7.43 -2.35
CA MET A 221 -9.06 8.08 -1.99
C MET A 221 -8.22 8.30 -3.25
N ASP A 222 -7.62 9.47 -3.39
CA ASP A 222 -6.75 9.80 -4.53
C ASP A 222 -5.67 10.80 -4.08
N PHE A 223 -4.41 10.51 -4.41
CA PHE A 223 -3.32 11.45 -4.21
C PHE A 223 -2.58 11.75 -5.51
N GLN A 224 -2.73 12.99 -5.96
CA GLN A 224 -2.04 13.57 -7.11
C GLN A 224 -0.75 14.20 -6.61
N MET A 225 0.32 13.40 -6.60
CA MET A 225 1.59 13.74 -5.94
C MET A 225 2.26 14.99 -6.50
N GLU A 226 2.27 15.15 -7.82
CA GLU A 226 2.89 16.29 -8.52
C GLU A 226 2.16 17.58 -8.18
N GLU A 227 0.85 17.59 -8.38
CA GLU A 227 -0.06 18.70 -8.08
C GLU A 227 -0.17 18.97 -6.58
N GLY A 228 0.12 17.96 -5.74
CA GLY A 228 -0.05 18.04 -4.30
C GLY A 228 -1.49 18.15 -3.88
N ILE A 229 -2.36 17.35 -4.52
CA ILE A 229 -3.79 17.31 -4.24
C ILE A 229 -4.13 15.96 -3.65
N PHE A 230 -4.60 15.94 -2.41
CA PHE A 230 -5.17 14.77 -1.78
C PHE A 230 -6.69 14.91 -1.69
N TYR A 231 -7.41 13.87 -2.07
CA TYR A 231 -8.86 13.80 -2.01
C TYR A 231 -9.30 12.55 -1.25
N PHE A 232 -10.28 12.73 -0.38
CA PHE A 232 -10.90 11.64 0.37
C PHE A 232 -12.42 11.82 0.41
N GLU A 233 -13.15 10.73 0.18
CA GLU A 233 -14.60 10.65 0.29
C GLU A 233 -14.97 9.45 1.16
N PHE A 234 -15.93 9.64 2.05
CA PHE A 234 -16.46 8.58 2.90
C PHE A 234 -17.94 8.80 3.19
N GLU A 235 -18.66 7.70 3.40
CA GLU A 235 -20.01 7.71 3.94
C GLU A 235 -19.92 7.72 5.46
N GLY A 236 -20.06 8.91 6.04
CA GLY A 236 -19.89 9.17 7.46
C GLY A 236 -21.07 8.71 8.30
N ASP A 237 -20.74 8.21 9.48
CA ASP A 237 -21.68 7.85 10.55
C ASP A 237 -21.33 8.65 11.80
N ALA A 238 -22.13 9.69 12.07
CA ALA A 238 -21.97 10.59 13.19
C ALA A 238 -22.30 9.94 14.56
N SER A 239 -22.84 8.72 14.57
CA SER A 239 -23.00 7.94 15.81
C SER A 239 -21.67 7.32 16.29
N ILE A 240 -20.66 7.23 15.41
CA ILE A 240 -19.34 6.71 15.77
C ILE A 240 -18.56 7.77 16.54
N ASN A 241 -18.33 7.50 17.84
CA ASN A 241 -17.53 8.37 18.69
C ASN A 241 -16.09 8.55 18.17
N GLY A 242 -15.70 9.79 17.87
CA GLY A 242 -14.35 10.17 17.51
C GLY A 242 -14.30 11.04 16.26
N SER A 243 -13.16 11.00 15.57
CA SER A 243 -12.92 11.73 14.32
C SER A 243 -12.43 10.80 13.23
N THR A 244 -12.65 11.21 11.98
CA THR A 244 -11.86 10.74 10.85
C THR A 244 -10.47 11.35 10.98
N ILE A 245 -9.43 10.52 10.95
CA ILE A 245 -8.03 10.90 11.16
C ILE A 245 -7.28 10.70 9.84
N LEU A 246 -6.59 11.74 9.39
CA LEU A 246 -5.75 11.72 8.20
C LEU A 246 -4.30 12.00 8.61
N TYR A 247 -3.36 11.28 7.99
CA TYR A 247 -1.94 11.60 8.07
C TYR A 247 -1.54 12.43 6.86
N ILE A 248 -0.96 13.62 7.06
CA ILE A 248 -0.62 14.60 6.02
C ILE A 248 0.89 14.92 6.06
N PRO A 249 1.72 14.18 5.31
CA PRO A 249 3.17 14.21 5.49
C PRO A 249 3.84 15.50 4.97
N LYS A 250 4.75 16.08 5.78
CA LYS A 250 5.49 17.30 5.42
C LYS A 250 6.32 17.17 4.15
N ILE A 251 6.74 15.95 3.78
CA ILE A 251 7.53 15.73 2.56
C ILE A 251 6.78 16.14 1.28
N HIS A 252 5.44 16.11 1.31
CA HIS A 252 4.59 16.58 0.21
C HIS A 252 4.03 17.99 0.43
N PHE A 253 3.99 18.47 1.68
CA PHE A 253 3.44 19.77 2.05
C PHE A 253 4.40 20.59 2.93
N PRO A 254 5.64 20.89 2.47
CA PRO A 254 6.67 21.51 3.31
C PRO A 254 6.33 22.94 3.71
N ASN A 255 5.53 23.64 2.91
CA ASN A 255 5.09 25.02 3.15
C ASN A 255 3.66 25.09 3.71
N GLY A 256 3.14 23.96 4.20
CA GLY A 256 1.75 23.84 4.63
C GLY A 256 0.78 23.46 3.52
N TYR A 257 -0.50 23.46 3.86
CA TYR A 257 -1.59 23.04 2.99
C TYR A 257 -2.92 23.73 3.35
N ASN A 258 -3.80 23.85 2.36
CA ASN A 258 -5.19 24.24 2.54
C ASN A 258 -6.07 22.99 2.67
N ILE A 259 -7.12 23.05 3.51
CA ILE A 259 -8.12 21.98 3.64
C ILE A 259 -9.50 22.56 3.30
N LYS A 260 -10.24 21.87 2.44
CA LYS A 260 -11.67 22.07 2.22
C LYS A 260 -12.40 20.80 2.62
N VAL A 261 -13.40 20.93 3.49
CA VAL A 261 -14.34 19.87 3.86
C VAL A 261 -15.75 20.22 3.40
N SER A 262 -16.58 19.21 3.14
CA SER A 262 -18.02 19.41 2.93
C SER A 262 -18.74 19.82 4.22
N GLU A 263 -18.34 19.25 5.34
CA GLU A 263 -18.91 19.45 6.68
C GLU A 263 -17.86 19.08 7.74
N GLY A 264 -18.09 19.47 8.98
CA GLY A 264 -17.32 19.03 10.13
C GLY A 264 -16.28 20.03 10.61
N GLU A 265 -15.88 19.87 11.86
CA GLU A 265 -14.84 20.68 12.50
C GLU A 265 -13.46 20.07 12.22
N ILE A 266 -12.48 20.93 11.92
CA ILE A 266 -11.12 20.53 11.60
C ILE A 266 -10.21 20.82 12.79
N GLN A 267 -9.47 19.82 13.24
CA GLN A 267 -8.36 19.99 14.17
C GLN A 267 -7.06 19.53 13.52
N LYS A 268 -6.03 20.36 13.57
CA LYS A 268 -4.70 20.07 13.03
C LYS A 268 -3.70 19.85 14.16
N ASP A 269 -2.91 18.80 14.04
CA ASP A 269 -1.69 18.56 14.81
C ASP A 269 -0.51 18.54 13.84
N GLU A 270 0.08 19.72 13.61
CA GLU A 270 1.18 19.90 12.66
C GLU A 270 2.48 19.21 13.11
N LYS A 271 2.63 18.97 14.42
CA LYS A 271 3.80 18.27 14.96
C LYS A 271 3.77 16.81 14.52
N ASN A 272 2.63 16.16 14.73
CA ASN A 272 2.45 14.74 14.40
C ASN A 272 1.96 14.52 12.96
N GLN A 273 1.76 15.59 12.19
CA GLN A 273 1.27 15.54 10.80
C GLN A 273 -0.13 14.90 10.69
N ILE A 274 -1.00 15.19 11.66
CA ILE A 274 -2.35 14.63 11.76
C ILE A 274 -3.40 15.72 11.53
N VAL A 275 -4.46 15.37 10.80
CA VAL A 275 -5.69 16.16 10.68
C VAL A 275 -6.84 15.29 11.18
N SER A 276 -7.64 15.83 12.10
CA SER A 276 -8.87 15.21 12.60
C SER A 276 -10.08 15.98 12.09
N ILE A 277 -11.08 15.26 11.58
CA ILE A 277 -12.35 15.79 11.09
C ILE A 277 -13.48 15.22 11.94
N PHE A 278 -14.25 16.11 12.56
CA PHE A 278 -15.40 15.77 13.40
C PHE A 278 -16.68 16.11 12.66
N ILE A 279 -17.30 15.09 12.05
CA ILE A 279 -18.59 15.24 11.36
C ILE A 279 -19.74 15.32 12.38
N LYS A 280 -20.81 16.02 12.01
CA LYS A 280 -22.05 16.13 12.81
C LYS A 280 -23.23 15.44 12.16
N GLU A 281 -23.14 15.17 10.86
CA GLU A 281 -24.23 14.59 10.07
C GLU A 281 -23.81 13.27 9.43
N ASN A 282 -24.77 12.37 9.27
CA ASN A 282 -24.58 11.16 8.47
C ASN A 282 -24.60 11.49 6.98
N GLY A 283 -23.93 10.68 6.16
CA GLY A 283 -23.99 10.79 4.70
C GLY A 283 -22.63 10.99 4.05
N ILE A 284 -22.61 11.42 2.79
CA ILE A 284 -21.38 11.55 2.02
C ILE A 284 -20.62 12.81 2.45
N HIS A 285 -19.39 12.61 2.89
CA HIS A 285 -18.45 13.66 3.24
C HIS A 285 -17.25 13.64 2.31
N THR A 286 -16.79 14.82 1.92
CA THR A 286 -15.63 14.99 1.06
C THR A 286 -14.62 15.91 1.71
N LEU A 287 -13.35 15.59 1.52
CA LEU A 287 -12.22 16.41 1.93
C LEU A 287 -11.23 16.53 0.78
N LYS A 288 -10.73 17.75 0.58
CA LYS A 288 -9.68 18.07 -0.38
C LYS A 288 -8.58 18.86 0.30
N ILE A 289 -7.35 18.39 0.17
CA ILE A 289 -6.13 19.05 0.64
C ILE A 289 -5.30 19.46 -0.56
N THR A 290 -4.81 20.69 -0.56
CA THR A 290 -3.94 21.22 -1.63
C THR A 290 -2.73 21.92 -1.04
N LYS A 291 -1.57 21.83 -1.70
CA LYS A 291 -0.39 22.64 -1.38
C LYS A 291 -0.74 24.15 -1.37
N VAL A 292 -0.03 24.92 -0.54
CA VAL A 292 -0.05 26.40 -0.53
C VAL A 292 0.85 26.94 -1.63
#